data_AF-A0AA38HMD4-F1
#
_entry.id   AF-A0AA38HMD4-F1
#
_cell.length_a   1.000
_cell.length_b   1.000
_cell.length_c   1.000
_cell.angle_alpha   90.00
_cell.angle_beta   90.00
_cell.angle_gamma   90.00
#
_symmetry.space_group_name_H-M   'P 1'
#
loop_
_entity.id
_entity.type
_entity.pdbx_description
1 polymer ?
#
loop_
_entity_poly.entity_id
_entity_poly.type
_entity_poly.pdbx_seq_one_letter_code
_entity_poly.pdbx_strand_id
1 'polypeptide(L)'
;MASSTGAKLSREEYKRRQELENARKAGTAAPALDIEGNMINPHIPQYIAQAPWYLNQGHPGLQHQKFKKEKPSLDLNVWYERGVKTGPPPVRFRKGACENCGAMTHNKKECTERPRKLGAKWTNEDLQEDEVVIDLKNLNYAAKRDAWNGYDASDYQKVLKEFEKLEELRLKMKEEKVKSEMTNEREDELKGCFSSTYFRAILLVHSGYAESAPMPGQQFDAKKRITVRNLRIREHTAKFLLNHDVNSAYYDPKTRSMRGNPFAGKEGGDPNYVTENFMRTTGAPPFLLDSLVYSLYF
;
A
#
# COMPACT_ATOMS: atom_id res chain seq x y z
N MET A 1 48.21 -2.39 -3.76
CA MET A 1 48.33 -3.13 -5.02
C MET A 1 47.83 -2.24 -6.14
N ALA A 2 48.73 -1.74 -6.99
CA ALA A 2 48.45 -0.72 -7.99
C ALA A 2 47.48 -1.24 -9.09
N SER A 3 46.48 -0.44 -9.42
CA SER A 3 45.48 -0.70 -10.46
C SER A 3 46.11 -0.55 -11.85
N SER A 4 46.20 -1.63 -12.63
CA SER A 4 46.70 -1.63 -14.00
C SER A 4 45.55 -1.39 -15.00
N THR A 5 45.13 -0.14 -15.13
CA THR A 5 44.23 0.26 -16.21
C THR A 5 45.00 0.37 -17.54
N GLY A 6 45.11 -0.76 -18.27
CA GLY A 6 45.52 -0.75 -19.68
C GLY A 6 46.63 -1.71 -20.13
N ALA A 7 47.06 -2.67 -19.31
CA ALA A 7 47.95 -3.71 -19.79
C ALA A 7 47.19 -4.72 -20.66
N LYS A 8 47.62 -4.92 -21.92
CA LYS A 8 47.11 -6.00 -22.78
C LYS A 8 47.39 -7.33 -22.09
N LEU A 9 46.34 -8.03 -21.71
CA LEU A 9 46.45 -9.34 -21.06
C LEU A 9 47.19 -10.32 -21.97
N SER A 10 48.00 -11.19 -21.37
CA SER A 10 48.61 -12.27 -22.13
C SER A 10 47.49 -13.19 -22.68
N ARG A 11 47.75 -13.86 -23.81
CA ARG A 11 46.78 -14.78 -24.42
C ARG A 11 46.33 -15.87 -23.43
N GLU A 12 47.24 -16.31 -22.57
CA GLU A 12 46.97 -17.32 -21.54
C GLU A 12 46.10 -16.77 -20.40
N GLU A 13 46.34 -15.53 -19.96
CA GLU A 13 45.51 -14.87 -18.95
C GLU A 13 44.09 -14.58 -19.45
N TYR A 14 43.95 -14.21 -20.72
CA TYR A 14 42.65 -14.01 -21.36
C TYR A 14 41.85 -15.32 -21.40
N LYS A 15 42.48 -16.41 -21.86
CA LYS A 15 41.87 -17.75 -21.85
C LYS A 15 41.46 -18.18 -20.44
N ARG A 16 42.37 -18.04 -19.46
CA ARG A 16 42.10 -18.38 -18.05
C ARG A 16 40.91 -17.60 -17.51
N ARG A 17 40.79 -16.31 -17.84
CA ARG A 17 39.64 -15.47 -17.43
C ARG A 17 38.34 -15.94 -18.07
N GLN A 18 38.35 -16.24 -19.37
CA GLN A 18 37.18 -16.72 -20.09
C GLN A 18 36.72 -18.08 -19.58
N GLU A 19 37.66 -18.98 -19.30
CA GLU A 19 37.39 -20.29 -18.68
C GLU A 19 36.79 -20.14 -17.28
N LEU A 20 37.34 -19.24 -16.45
CA LEU A 20 36.79 -18.93 -15.14
C LEU A 20 35.38 -18.32 -15.24
N GLU A 21 35.12 -17.45 -16.20
CA GLU A 21 33.80 -16.87 -16.43
C GLU A 21 32.80 -17.93 -16.90
N ASN A 22 33.20 -18.81 -17.80
CA ASN A 22 32.39 -19.93 -18.25
C ASN A 22 32.10 -20.92 -17.12
N ALA A 23 33.09 -21.23 -16.28
CA ALA A 23 32.91 -22.06 -15.09
C ALA A 23 31.95 -21.41 -14.08
N ARG A 24 32.03 -20.09 -13.90
CA ARG A 24 31.08 -19.34 -13.07
C ARG A 24 29.66 -19.36 -13.64
N LYS A 25 29.51 -19.17 -14.96
CA LYS A 25 28.21 -19.26 -15.65
C LYS A 25 27.64 -20.68 -15.61
N ALA A 26 28.51 -21.70 -15.60
CA ALA A 26 28.12 -23.09 -15.44
C ALA A 26 27.83 -23.47 -13.97
N GLY A 27 28.08 -22.57 -13.01
CA GLY A 27 27.87 -22.83 -11.58
C GLY A 27 28.94 -23.72 -10.93
N THR A 28 30.02 -24.08 -11.63
CA THR A 28 31.11 -24.90 -11.10
C THR A 28 32.14 -24.10 -10.30
N ALA A 29 32.24 -22.80 -10.55
CA ALA A 29 33.13 -21.88 -9.82
C ALA A 29 32.33 -20.82 -9.06
N ALA A 30 32.84 -20.43 -7.88
CA ALA A 30 32.20 -19.40 -7.06
C ALA A 30 32.12 -18.05 -7.80
N PRO A 31 31.00 -17.31 -7.64
CA PRO A 31 30.81 -16.00 -8.25
C PRO A 31 31.85 -15.00 -7.77
N ALA A 32 32.10 -13.96 -8.56
CA ALA A 32 32.93 -12.85 -8.13
C ALA A 32 32.24 -12.09 -6.98
N LEU A 33 33.01 -11.61 -6.01
CA LEU A 33 32.50 -10.75 -4.93
C LEU A 33 32.79 -9.29 -5.27
N ASP A 34 31.87 -8.40 -4.93
CA ASP A 34 32.07 -6.95 -5.02
C ASP A 34 32.85 -6.40 -3.79
N ILE A 35 33.02 -5.08 -3.73
CA ILE A 35 33.69 -4.37 -2.64
C ILE A 35 32.89 -4.46 -1.32
N GLU A 36 31.56 -4.59 -1.40
CA GLU A 36 30.63 -4.70 -0.27
C GLU A 36 30.49 -6.17 0.23
N GLY A 37 31.15 -7.13 -0.44
CA GLY A 37 31.07 -8.56 -0.16
C GLY A 37 29.86 -9.28 -0.78
N ASN A 38 29.08 -8.60 -1.64
CA ASN A 38 27.95 -9.21 -2.34
C ASN A 38 28.41 -10.03 -3.55
N MET A 39 27.73 -11.13 -3.81
CA MET A 39 27.97 -11.98 -4.97
C MET A 39 27.45 -11.30 -6.26
N ILE A 40 28.33 -11.17 -7.25
CA ILE A 40 27.99 -10.67 -8.59
C ILE A 40 27.48 -11.84 -9.42
N ASN A 41 26.26 -11.74 -9.93
CA ASN A 41 25.68 -12.75 -10.80
C ASN A 41 26.56 -12.97 -12.06
N PRO A 42 27.08 -14.19 -12.31
CA PRO A 42 27.95 -14.50 -13.45
C PRO A 42 27.31 -14.29 -14.84
N HIS A 43 25.98 -14.23 -14.90
CA HIS A 43 25.25 -14.00 -16.15
C HIS A 43 25.10 -12.52 -16.51
N ILE A 44 25.56 -11.59 -15.65
CA ILE A 44 25.62 -10.17 -16.00
C ILE A 44 26.70 -9.98 -17.07
N PRO A 45 26.37 -9.38 -18.24
CA PRO A 45 27.36 -9.10 -19.27
C PRO A 45 28.51 -8.23 -18.75
N GLN A 46 29.74 -8.51 -19.22
CA GLN A 46 30.95 -7.84 -18.74
C GLN A 46 30.87 -6.31 -18.83
N TYR A 47 30.26 -5.76 -19.89
CA TYR A 47 30.13 -4.31 -20.09
C TYR A 47 29.20 -3.62 -19.07
N ILE A 48 28.33 -4.36 -18.37
CA ILE A 48 27.48 -3.84 -17.29
C ILE A 48 28.19 -4.00 -15.94
N ALA A 49 28.92 -5.11 -15.74
CA ALA A 49 29.60 -5.39 -14.48
C ALA A 49 30.90 -4.58 -14.28
N GLN A 50 31.59 -4.24 -15.37
CA GLN A 50 32.83 -3.47 -15.33
C GLN A 50 32.52 -1.98 -15.27
N ALA A 51 32.91 -1.34 -14.16
CA ALA A 51 32.76 0.10 -14.03
C ALA A 51 33.60 0.85 -15.09
N PRO A 52 33.04 1.89 -15.72
CA PRO A 52 33.78 2.77 -16.62
C PRO A 52 34.95 3.46 -15.92
N TRP A 53 35.98 3.81 -16.70
CA TRP A 53 37.23 4.39 -16.20
C TRP A 53 37.04 5.65 -15.34
N TYR A 54 36.03 6.47 -15.63
CA TYR A 54 35.76 7.73 -14.91
C TYR A 54 35.13 7.52 -13.52
N LEU A 55 34.75 6.28 -13.14
CA LEU A 55 34.16 5.97 -11.84
C LEU A 55 35.13 5.28 -10.86
N ASN A 56 36.39 5.06 -11.24
CA ASN A 56 37.50 4.59 -10.37
C ASN A 56 37.13 3.50 -9.34
N GLN A 57 36.24 2.56 -9.71
CA GLN A 57 35.97 1.36 -8.91
C GLN A 57 37.00 0.32 -9.37
N GLY A 58 38.12 0.20 -8.64
CA GLY A 58 39.22 -0.72 -8.97
C GLY A 58 38.86 -2.21 -8.92
N HIS A 59 37.59 -2.56 -8.67
CA HIS A 59 37.05 -3.91 -8.59
C HIS A 59 35.75 -4.02 -9.41
N PRO A 60 35.45 -5.20 -9.98
CA PRO A 60 34.14 -5.46 -10.61
C PRO A 60 33.02 -5.26 -9.60
N GLY A 61 31.95 -4.57 -9.98
CA GLY A 61 30.86 -4.25 -9.06
C GLY A 61 29.73 -3.46 -9.71
N LEU A 62 28.52 -3.60 -9.16
CA LEU A 62 27.30 -3.00 -9.72
C LEU A 62 26.96 -1.63 -9.11
N GLN A 63 27.85 -1.07 -8.28
CA GLN A 63 27.62 0.18 -7.56
C GLN A 63 27.43 1.37 -8.51
N HIS A 64 28.11 1.38 -9.66
CA HIS A 64 27.93 2.42 -10.68
C HIS A 64 26.59 2.36 -11.41
N GLN A 65 25.90 1.21 -11.39
CA GLN A 65 24.56 1.04 -11.95
C GLN A 65 23.45 1.35 -10.94
N LYS A 66 23.78 1.44 -9.63
CA LYS A 66 22.82 1.84 -8.60
C LYS A 66 22.39 3.30 -8.85
N PHE A 67 21.08 3.54 -8.87
CA PHE A 67 20.53 4.87 -9.10
C PHE A 67 21.00 5.87 -8.03
N LYS A 68 21.56 7.00 -8.47
CA LYS A 68 21.92 8.13 -7.60
C LYS A 68 20.85 9.21 -7.73
N LYS A 69 20.11 9.47 -6.65
CA LYS A 69 19.16 10.59 -6.59
C LYS A 69 19.95 11.90 -6.57
N GLU A 70 19.90 12.67 -7.67
CA GLU A 70 20.61 13.96 -7.77
C GLU A 70 19.93 15.07 -6.96
N LYS A 71 18.61 15.00 -6.78
CA LYS A 71 17.84 15.98 -5.99
C LYS A 71 16.84 15.27 -5.11
N PRO A 72 16.74 15.63 -3.81
CA PRO A 72 15.67 15.12 -2.97
C PRO A 72 14.32 15.60 -3.52
N SER A 73 13.38 14.68 -3.67
CA SER A 73 11.97 15.03 -3.86
C SER A 73 11.43 15.62 -2.57
N LEU A 74 10.56 16.62 -2.68
CA LEU A 74 9.83 17.14 -1.51
C LEU A 74 8.93 16.07 -0.90
N ASP A 75 8.73 16.14 0.42
CA ASP A 75 7.84 15.26 1.15
C ASP A 75 6.37 15.55 0.81
N LEU A 76 5.50 14.54 0.98
CA LEU A 76 4.07 14.62 0.65
C LEU A 76 3.32 15.74 1.40
N ASN A 77 3.75 16.05 2.62
CA ASN A 77 3.10 17.04 3.47
C ASN A 77 3.55 18.48 3.21
N VAL A 78 4.54 18.69 2.34
CA VAL A 78 5.08 20.02 2.05
C VAL A 78 4.33 20.62 0.88
N TRP A 79 3.43 21.56 1.18
CA TRP A 79 2.69 22.32 0.18
C TRP A 79 2.72 23.83 0.47
N TYR A 80 2.19 24.63 -0.45
CA TYR A 80 2.13 26.08 -0.28
C TYR A 80 1.22 26.43 0.90
N GLU A 81 1.72 27.25 1.82
CA GLU A 81 0.94 27.81 2.91
C GLU A 81 -0.01 28.89 2.36
N ARG A 82 -1.30 28.57 2.25
CA ARG A 82 -2.29 29.51 1.71
C ARG A 82 -2.77 30.45 2.81
N GLY A 83 -2.68 31.76 2.56
CA GLY A 83 -3.24 32.79 3.45
C GLY A 83 -2.46 33.02 4.73
N VAL A 84 -1.27 32.42 4.88
CA VAL A 84 -0.40 32.68 6.02
C VAL A 84 0.34 33.99 5.81
N LYS A 85 0.29 34.85 6.83
CA LYS A 85 0.90 36.17 6.86
C LYS A 85 2.10 36.15 7.81
N THR A 86 3.17 36.85 7.44
CA THR A 86 4.46 36.82 8.15
C THR A 86 4.43 37.53 9.51
N GLY A 87 3.49 38.44 9.74
CA GLY A 87 3.42 39.24 10.97
C GLY A 87 2.43 40.40 10.90
N PRO A 88 2.37 41.25 11.95
CA PRO A 88 1.40 42.33 12.04
C PRO A 88 1.60 43.39 10.94
N PRO A 89 0.53 44.15 10.61
CA PRO A 89 0.59 45.12 9.52
C PRO A 89 1.55 46.26 9.88
N PRO A 90 2.29 46.78 8.90
CA PRO A 90 3.20 47.88 9.15
C PRO A 90 2.40 49.17 9.44
N VAL A 91 2.90 49.97 10.38
CA VAL A 91 2.27 51.26 10.76
C VAL A 91 2.43 52.33 9.67
N ARG A 92 3.42 52.18 8.79
CA ARG A 92 3.73 53.15 7.72
C ARG A 92 4.06 52.43 6.42
N PHE A 93 3.78 53.10 5.31
CA PHE A 93 4.13 52.61 3.98
C PHE A 93 5.65 52.43 3.82
N ARG A 94 6.04 51.26 3.33
CA ARG A 94 7.44 50.90 3.06
C ARG A 94 7.75 51.15 1.58
N LYS A 95 8.94 51.69 1.30
CA LYS A 95 9.38 51.94 -0.09
C LYS A 95 9.55 50.60 -0.81
N GLY A 96 8.93 50.48 -1.99
CA GLY A 96 8.91 49.24 -2.78
C GLY A 96 7.70 48.34 -2.50
N ALA A 97 6.84 48.70 -1.54
CA ALA A 97 5.57 48.01 -1.33
C ALA A 97 4.56 48.35 -2.43
N CYS A 98 3.55 47.49 -2.57
CA CYS A 98 2.41 47.70 -3.44
C CYS A 98 1.73 49.04 -3.14
N GLU A 99 1.59 49.89 -4.15
CA GLU A 99 1.02 51.23 -3.97
C GLU A 99 -0.45 51.22 -3.55
N ASN A 100 -1.17 50.10 -3.74
CA ASN A 100 -2.58 49.95 -3.40
C ASN A 100 -2.78 49.51 -1.94
N CYS A 101 -2.23 48.34 -1.56
CA CYS A 101 -2.46 47.70 -0.25
C CYS A 101 -1.31 47.85 0.75
N GLY A 102 -0.10 48.19 0.30
CA GLY A 102 1.07 48.36 1.18
C GLY A 102 1.86 47.10 1.54
N ALA A 103 1.53 45.93 0.97
CA ALA A 103 2.31 44.70 1.12
C ALA A 103 3.57 44.71 0.23
N MET A 104 4.65 44.07 0.67
CA MET A 104 5.93 43.97 -0.04
C MET A 104 6.04 42.77 -0.99
N THR A 105 5.07 41.85 -0.98
CA THR A 105 5.16 40.57 -1.71
C THR A 105 4.86 40.67 -3.20
N HIS A 106 4.11 41.70 -3.61
CA HIS A 106 3.60 41.82 -4.98
C HIS A 106 3.52 43.29 -5.44
N ASN A 107 3.31 43.48 -6.75
CA ASN A 107 3.16 44.80 -7.37
C ASN A 107 1.68 45.24 -7.44
N LYS A 108 1.43 46.54 -7.67
CA LYS A 108 0.07 47.11 -7.80
C LYS A 108 -0.85 46.37 -8.79
N LYS A 109 -0.29 45.84 -9.89
CA LYS A 109 -1.06 45.13 -10.93
C LYS A 109 -1.50 43.73 -10.51
N GLU A 110 -0.75 43.10 -9.61
CA GLU A 110 -0.99 41.74 -9.11
C GLU A 110 -1.66 41.77 -7.72
N CYS A 111 -2.07 42.95 -7.28
CA CYS A 111 -2.74 43.17 -6.01
C CYS A 111 -4.11 42.48 -6.00
N THR A 112 -4.29 41.57 -5.04
CA THR A 112 -5.55 40.86 -4.79
C THR A 112 -6.59 41.73 -4.08
N GLU A 113 -6.15 42.77 -3.37
CA GLU A 113 -7.02 43.76 -2.75
C GLU A 113 -7.70 44.66 -3.78
N ARG A 114 -8.93 45.07 -3.47
CA ARG A 114 -9.72 45.96 -4.32
C ARG A 114 -8.92 47.23 -4.69
N PRO A 115 -8.83 47.61 -5.98
CA PRO A 115 -8.15 48.83 -6.39
C PRO A 115 -8.78 50.07 -5.74
N ARG A 116 -7.99 50.81 -4.96
CA ARG A 116 -8.40 52.05 -4.29
C ARG A 116 -8.20 53.26 -5.20
N LYS A 117 -9.03 54.29 -5.04
CA LYS A 117 -8.89 55.58 -5.76
C LYS A 117 -7.62 56.31 -5.35
N LEU A 118 -7.36 56.36 -4.04
CA LEU A 118 -6.10 56.77 -3.43
C LEU A 118 -5.53 55.54 -2.72
N GLY A 119 -4.37 55.07 -3.17
CA GLY A 119 -3.73 53.87 -2.62
C GLY A 119 -3.01 54.12 -1.30
N ALA A 120 -2.68 53.04 -0.58
CA ALA A 120 -1.99 53.08 0.72
C ALA A 120 -0.68 53.87 0.70
N LYS A 121 -0.02 54.00 -0.46
CA LYS A 121 1.17 54.85 -0.64
C LYS A 121 0.96 56.32 -0.26
N TRP A 122 -0.26 56.84 -0.47
CA TRP A 122 -0.59 58.25 -0.23
C TRP A 122 -1.37 58.46 1.06
N THR A 123 -2.19 57.50 1.47
CA THR A 123 -3.04 57.63 2.66
C THR A 123 -2.42 57.04 3.93
N ASN A 124 -1.48 56.07 3.82
CA ASN A 124 -1.00 55.27 4.96
C ASN A 124 -2.12 54.58 5.78
N GLU A 125 -3.29 54.40 5.17
CA GLU A 125 -4.45 53.78 5.82
C GLU A 125 -4.62 52.35 5.31
N ASP A 126 -5.07 51.45 6.21
CA ASP A 126 -5.35 50.03 5.93
C ASP A 126 -4.19 49.31 5.21
N LEU A 127 -2.98 49.38 5.79
CA LEU A 127 -1.83 48.62 5.29
C LEU A 127 -2.02 47.13 5.57
N GLN A 128 -1.86 46.32 4.53
CA GLN A 128 -1.91 44.87 4.64
C GLN A 128 -0.57 44.29 5.11
N GLU A 129 -0.66 43.11 5.71
CA GLU A 129 0.47 42.30 6.14
C GLU A 129 1.16 41.64 4.93
N ASP A 130 2.42 41.28 5.08
CA ASP A 130 3.19 40.60 4.03
C ASP A 130 2.89 39.09 4.03
N GLU A 131 2.60 38.53 2.86
CA GLU A 131 2.34 37.11 2.67
C GLU A 131 3.63 36.26 2.74
N VAL A 132 3.52 35.00 3.15
CA VAL A 132 4.63 34.05 3.07
C VAL A 132 4.70 33.47 1.65
N VAL A 133 5.74 33.82 0.90
CA VAL A 133 5.97 33.26 -0.46
C VAL A 133 6.90 32.06 -0.35
N ILE A 134 6.38 30.86 -0.62
CA ILE A 134 7.14 29.60 -0.60
C ILE A 134 7.38 29.12 -2.02
N ASP A 135 8.64 28.91 -2.39
CA ASP A 135 9.03 28.36 -3.70
C ASP A 135 9.20 26.84 -3.63
N LEU A 136 8.18 26.06 -4.03
CA LEU A 136 8.29 24.60 -4.10
C LEU A 136 8.97 24.13 -5.39
N LYS A 137 10.30 24.00 -5.34
CA LYS A 137 11.10 23.46 -6.45
C LYS A 137 11.16 21.92 -6.36
N ASN A 138 11.31 21.26 -7.52
CA ASN A 138 11.48 19.79 -7.64
C ASN A 138 10.24 18.91 -7.33
N LEU A 139 9.03 19.43 -7.51
CA LEU A 139 7.82 18.59 -7.48
C LEU A 139 7.76 17.64 -8.69
N ASN A 140 7.45 16.37 -8.44
CA ASN A 140 7.21 15.35 -9.47
C ASN A 140 5.88 15.61 -10.22
N TYR A 141 5.69 14.94 -11.37
CA TYR A 141 4.46 15.09 -12.17
C TYR A 141 3.19 14.78 -11.38
N ALA A 142 3.19 13.67 -10.63
CA ALA A 142 2.07 13.29 -9.76
C ALA A 142 1.85 14.33 -8.65
N ALA A 143 2.92 14.75 -7.96
CA ALA A 143 2.85 15.73 -6.89
C ALA A 143 2.29 17.08 -7.35
N LYS A 144 2.60 17.55 -8.58
CA LYS A 144 2.01 18.80 -9.10
C LYS A 144 0.51 18.72 -9.39
N ARG A 145 -0.01 17.52 -9.65
CA ARG A 145 -1.38 17.27 -10.12
C ARG A 145 -2.25 16.58 -9.08
N ASP A 146 -1.71 16.32 -7.90
CA ASP A 146 -2.47 15.74 -6.83
C ASP A 146 -3.57 16.71 -6.39
N ALA A 147 -4.81 16.24 -6.46
CA ALA A 147 -5.98 17.00 -6.09
C ALA A 147 -6.05 17.24 -4.58
N TRP A 148 -5.37 16.41 -3.78
CA TRP A 148 -5.36 16.45 -2.33
C TRP A 148 -4.16 17.21 -1.75
N ASN A 149 -3.45 17.98 -2.58
CA ASN A 149 -2.36 18.83 -2.11
C ASN A 149 -2.83 19.90 -1.12
N GLY A 150 -2.22 19.94 0.06
CA GLY A 150 -2.59 20.85 1.13
C GLY A 150 -3.85 20.44 1.89
N TYR A 151 -4.25 19.16 1.80
CA TYR A 151 -5.34 18.62 2.60
C TYR A 151 -4.97 18.57 4.09
N ASP A 152 -5.82 19.17 4.94
CA ASP A 152 -5.71 19.03 6.38
C ASP A 152 -6.43 17.76 6.85
N ALA A 153 -5.73 16.91 7.60
CA ALA A 153 -6.31 15.70 8.18
C ALA A 153 -7.48 15.99 9.12
N SER A 154 -7.52 17.19 9.73
CA SER A 154 -8.61 17.60 10.62
C SER A 154 -9.95 17.79 9.89
N ASP A 155 -9.94 18.13 8.59
CA ASP A 155 -11.15 18.35 7.81
C ASP A 155 -11.98 17.06 7.62
N TYR A 156 -11.33 15.89 7.70
CA TYR A 156 -12.02 14.59 7.65
C TYR A 156 -13.03 14.41 8.78
N GLN A 157 -12.88 15.12 9.91
CA GLN A 157 -13.85 15.09 11.00
C GLN A 157 -15.25 15.56 10.58
N LYS A 158 -15.36 16.42 9.55
CA LYS A 158 -16.66 16.86 9.02
C LYS A 158 -17.42 15.68 8.39
N VAL A 159 -16.70 14.85 7.64
CA VAL A 159 -17.25 13.62 7.02
C VAL A 159 -17.72 12.64 8.10
N LEU A 160 -16.92 12.44 9.16
CA LEU A 160 -17.32 11.60 10.28
C LEU A 160 -18.64 12.07 10.93
N LYS A 161 -18.76 13.38 11.20
CA LYS A 161 -19.99 13.98 11.76
C LYS A 161 -21.20 13.83 10.83
N GLU A 162 -21.00 13.85 9.51
CA GLU A 162 -22.07 13.58 8.55
C GLU A 162 -22.53 12.13 8.61
N PHE A 163 -21.60 11.17 8.69
CA PHE A 163 -21.93 9.76 8.86
C PHE A 163 -22.62 9.47 10.20
N GLU A 164 -22.17 10.08 11.30
CA GLU A 164 -22.82 9.99 12.62
C GLU A 164 -24.30 10.41 12.54
N LYS A 165 -24.59 11.58 11.93
CA LYS A 165 -25.97 12.05 11.72
C LYS A 165 -26.79 11.10 10.86
N LEU A 166 -26.19 10.54 9.80
CA LEU A 166 -26.86 9.57 8.94
C LEU A 166 -27.19 8.27 9.70
N GLU A 167 -26.31 7.81 10.58
CA GLU A 167 -26.54 6.64 11.43
C GLU A 167 -27.66 6.91 12.45
N GLU A 168 -27.68 8.08 13.09
CA GLU A 168 -28.79 8.49 13.97
C GLU A 168 -30.13 8.49 13.25
N LEU A 169 -30.19 9.02 12.02
CA LEU A 169 -31.40 8.99 11.20
C LEU A 169 -31.80 7.56 10.82
N ARG A 170 -30.83 6.72 10.45
CA ARG A 170 -31.09 5.29 10.16
C ARG A 170 -31.66 4.56 11.37
N LEU A 171 -31.17 4.86 12.57
CA LEU A 171 -31.68 4.29 13.82
C LEU A 171 -33.13 4.74 14.07
N LYS A 172 -33.41 6.05 13.98
CA LYS A 172 -34.79 6.58 14.12
C LYS A 172 -35.76 5.98 13.12
N MET A 173 -35.37 5.87 11.85
CA MET A 173 -36.19 5.23 10.81
C MET A 173 -36.43 3.75 11.09
N LYS A 174 -35.46 3.03 11.69
CA LYS A 174 -35.65 1.63 12.12
C LYS A 174 -36.60 1.55 13.32
N GLU A 175 -36.46 2.44 14.30
CA GLU A 175 -37.37 2.50 15.46
C GLU A 175 -38.81 2.79 15.03
N GLU A 176 -39.03 3.73 14.11
CA GLU A 176 -40.35 4.04 13.56
C GLU A 176 -40.96 2.84 12.82
N LYS A 177 -40.15 2.13 12.02
CA LYS A 177 -40.57 0.89 11.35
C LYS A 177 -40.98 -0.18 12.35
N VAL A 178 -40.14 -0.47 13.34
CA VAL A 178 -40.45 -1.44 14.41
C VAL A 178 -41.70 -1.02 15.18
N LYS A 179 -41.87 0.27 15.51
CA LYS A 179 -43.09 0.78 16.15
C LYS A 179 -44.32 0.54 15.27
N SER A 180 -44.23 0.81 13.97
CA SER A 180 -45.34 0.58 13.03
C SER A 180 -45.68 -0.91 12.84
N GLU A 181 -44.67 -1.78 12.85
CA GLU A 181 -44.84 -3.24 12.80
C GLU A 181 -45.52 -3.73 14.09
N MET A 182 -45.07 -3.27 15.26
CA MET A 182 -45.69 -3.59 16.56
C MET A 182 -47.14 -3.08 16.67
N THR A 183 -47.49 -1.94 16.06
CA THR A 183 -48.88 -1.46 16.03
C THR A 183 -49.74 -2.28 15.07
N ASN A 184 -49.22 -2.65 13.90
CA ASN A 184 -49.94 -3.47 12.94
C ASN A 184 -50.17 -4.90 13.48
N GLU A 185 -49.18 -5.48 14.17
CA GLU A 185 -49.33 -6.78 14.85
C GLU A 185 -50.40 -6.74 15.95
N ARG A 186 -50.51 -5.64 16.71
CA ARG A 186 -51.59 -5.45 17.70
C ARG A 186 -52.97 -5.32 17.05
N GLU A 187 -53.07 -4.69 15.88
CA GLU A 187 -54.33 -4.59 15.13
C GLU A 187 -54.73 -5.93 14.50
N ASP A 188 -53.77 -6.75 14.06
CA ASP A 188 -54.00 -8.10 13.55
C ASP A 188 -54.33 -9.09 14.69
N GLU A 189 -53.76 -8.93 15.88
CA GLU A 189 -54.14 -9.69 17.08
C GLU A 189 -55.55 -9.35 17.57
N LEU A 190 -56.01 -8.09 17.41
CA LEU A 190 -57.38 -7.69 17.74
C LEU A 190 -58.43 -8.15 16.70
N LYS A 191 -58.03 -8.39 15.44
CA LYS A 191 -58.91 -8.96 14.39
C LYS A 191 -58.85 -10.50 14.32
N GLY A 192 -57.93 -11.12 15.05
CA GLY A 192 -57.69 -12.57 15.06
C GLY A 192 -58.37 -13.34 16.19
N CYS A 193 -59.62 -13.04 16.54
CA CYS A 193 -60.47 -13.94 17.33
C CYS A 193 -61.50 -14.65 16.44
N PHE A 194 -61.03 -15.35 15.41
CA PHE A 194 -61.74 -16.47 14.81
C PHE A 194 -60.76 -17.32 13.98
N SER A 195 -60.59 -18.58 14.39
CA SER A 195 -59.87 -19.67 13.71
C SER A 195 -58.36 -19.87 14.00
N SER A 196 -58.16 -20.88 14.86
CA SER A 196 -57.09 -21.88 14.85
C SER A 196 -55.68 -21.47 15.30
N THR A 197 -55.50 -21.55 16.61
CA THR A 197 -54.25 -21.54 17.36
C THR A 197 -53.28 -22.70 17.04
N TYR A 198 -53.60 -23.60 16.10
CA TYR A 198 -52.78 -24.79 15.81
C TYR A 198 -51.80 -24.63 14.63
N PHE A 199 -52.02 -23.67 13.72
CA PHE A 199 -51.13 -23.46 12.55
C PHE A 199 -49.98 -22.46 12.79
N ARG A 200 -50.12 -21.56 13.76
CA ARG A 200 -49.13 -20.49 14.03
C ARG A 200 -47.89 -20.99 14.78
N ALA A 201 -47.99 -22.07 15.55
CA ALA A 201 -46.86 -22.65 16.28
C ALA A 201 -45.87 -23.43 15.39
N ILE A 202 -46.34 -24.03 14.29
CA ILE A 202 -45.49 -24.84 13.39
C ILE A 202 -44.65 -23.95 12.45
N LEU A 203 -45.20 -22.83 11.98
CA LEU A 203 -44.52 -21.89 11.08
C LEU A 203 -43.40 -21.11 11.78
N LEU A 204 -43.51 -20.86 13.09
CA LEU A 204 -42.53 -20.11 13.87
C LEU A 204 -41.30 -20.94 14.26
N VAL A 205 -41.42 -22.27 14.29
CA VAL A 205 -40.32 -23.19 14.64
C VAL A 205 -39.57 -23.69 13.39
N HIS A 206 -40.24 -23.82 12.24
CA HIS A 206 -39.60 -24.29 10.99
C HIS A 206 -39.05 -23.16 10.09
N SER A 207 -39.46 -21.91 10.29
CA SER A 207 -38.85 -20.74 9.64
C SER A 207 -37.67 -20.16 10.44
N GLY A 208 -36.98 -21.02 11.18
CA GLY A 208 -35.82 -20.70 12.00
C GLY A 208 -34.67 -20.13 11.18
N TYR A 209 -34.66 -18.80 11.05
CA TYR A 209 -33.49 -17.90 10.94
C TYR A 209 -32.51 -18.05 9.77
N ALA A 210 -32.48 -19.15 9.03
CA ALA A 210 -31.43 -19.41 8.04
C ALA A 210 -31.75 -18.94 6.62
N GLU A 211 -33.01 -18.98 6.19
CA GLU A 211 -33.40 -18.64 4.79
C GLU A 211 -33.83 -17.18 4.59
N SER A 212 -34.24 -16.48 5.65
CA SER A 212 -34.76 -15.10 5.56
C SER A 212 -33.69 -14.03 5.75
N ALA A 213 -32.46 -14.39 6.10
CA ALA A 213 -31.36 -13.44 6.20
C ALA A 213 -30.77 -13.20 4.79
N PRO A 214 -30.92 -12.01 4.19
CA PRO A 214 -30.20 -11.69 2.97
C PRO A 214 -28.70 -11.71 3.28
N MET A 215 -27.99 -12.75 2.81
CA MET A 215 -26.53 -12.82 2.90
C MET A 215 -25.94 -11.54 2.30
N PRO A 216 -25.27 -10.69 3.09
CA PRO A 216 -24.78 -9.41 2.60
C PRO A 216 -23.76 -9.66 1.47
N GLY A 217 -24.07 -9.16 0.27
CA GLY A 217 -23.19 -9.23 -0.90
C GLY A 217 -23.65 -10.14 -2.05
N GLN A 218 -24.82 -10.78 -1.98
CA GLN A 218 -25.41 -11.50 -3.11
C GLN A 218 -26.59 -10.72 -3.69
N GLN A 219 -26.39 -10.05 -4.84
CA GLN A 219 -27.51 -9.52 -5.62
C GLN A 219 -28.23 -10.69 -6.30
N PHE A 220 -29.46 -10.99 -5.86
CA PHE A 220 -30.27 -12.07 -6.40
C PHE A 220 -31.06 -11.58 -7.61
N ASP A 221 -30.40 -11.49 -8.77
CA ASP A 221 -31.08 -11.19 -10.03
C ASP A 221 -31.80 -12.45 -10.56
N ALA A 222 -33.11 -12.53 -10.32
CA ALA A 222 -33.94 -13.68 -10.69
C ALA A 222 -33.95 -14.04 -12.19
N LYS A 223 -33.53 -13.12 -13.08
CA LYS A 223 -33.48 -13.32 -14.55
C LYS A 223 -32.17 -13.92 -15.07
N LYS A 224 -31.10 -13.95 -14.28
CA LYS A 224 -29.82 -14.58 -14.64
C LYS A 224 -29.49 -15.58 -13.55
N ARG A 225 -30.06 -16.79 -13.65
CA ARG A 225 -29.94 -17.89 -12.69
C ARG A 225 -28.54 -18.54 -12.63
N ILE A 226 -27.49 -17.75 -12.84
CA ILE A 226 -26.10 -18.12 -12.58
C ILE A 226 -25.62 -17.11 -11.55
N THR A 227 -25.87 -17.38 -10.27
CA THR A 227 -25.23 -16.63 -9.20
C THR A 227 -23.74 -16.88 -9.33
N VAL A 228 -22.96 -15.86 -9.72
CA VAL A 228 -21.50 -15.95 -9.70
C VAL A 228 -21.10 -15.98 -8.22
N ARG A 229 -21.19 -17.16 -7.60
CA ARG A 229 -20.71 -17.37 -6.25
C ARG A 229 -19.19 -17.25 -6.30
N ASN A 230 -18.63 -16.43 -5.40
CA ASN A 230 -17.19 -16.40 -5.22
C ASN A 230 -16.73 -17.82 -4.86
N LEU A 231 -15.94 -18.44 -5.75
CA LEU A 231 -15.46 -19.82 -5.58
C LEU A 231 -14.46 -19.96 -4.44
N ARG A 232 -13.88 -18.84 -3.98
CA ARG A 232 -12.99 -18.83 -2.84
C ARG A 232 -13.81 -18.97 -1.55
N ILE A 233 -13.57 -20.10 -0.89
CA ILE A 233 -14.07 -20.39 0.45
C ILE A 233 -13.45 -19.38 1.43
N ARG A 234 -14.29 -18.70 2.22
CA ARG A 234 -13.86 -17.61 3.11
C ARG A 234 -13.22 -18.12 4.40
N GLU A 235 -13.63 -19.31 4.82
CA GLU A 235 -13.19 -20.04 6.01
C GLU A 235 -11.74 -20.53 5.86
N HIS A 236 -11.26 -20.72 4.63
CA HIS A 236 -9.89 -21.12 4.35
C HIS A 236 -8.97 -19.91 4.20
N THR A 237 -8.11 -19.72 5.20
CA THR A 237 -7.01 -18.75 5.15
C THR A 237 -5.98 -19.16 4.10
N ALA A 238 -5.45 -18.18 3.36
CA ALA A 238 -4.36 -18.47 2.42
C ALA A 238 -3.06 -18.71 3.18
N LYS A 239 -2.21 -19.62 2.70
CA LYS A 239 -0.97 -20.01 3.40
C LYS A 239 -0.07 -18.81 3.75
N PHE A 240 0.11 -17.86 2.83
CA PHE A 240 0.91 -16.66 3.04
C PHE A 240 0.29 -15.61 3.98
N LEU A 241 -0.96 -15.81 4.42
CA LEU A 241 -1.64 -14.97 5.41
C LEU A 241 -1.60 -15.58 6.81
N LEU A 242 -1.04 -16.79 6.98
CA LEU A 242 -0.91 -17.43 8.29
C LEU A 242 0.08 -16.65 9.20
N ASN A 243 1.17 -16.15 8.62
CA ASN A 243 2.10 -15.26 9.31
C ASN A 243 2.50 -14.10 8.37
N HIS A 244 2.37 -12.86 8.87
CA HIS A 244 2.69 -11.64 8.13
C HIS A 244 4.15 -11.19 8.26
N ASP A 245 4.95 -11.87 9.09
CA ASP A 245 6.37 -11.59 9.21
C ASP A 245 7.09 -11.91 7.89
N VAL A 246 7.86 -10.96 7.35
CA VAL A 246 8.58 -11.08 6.06
C VAL A 246 9.56 -12.26 6.07
N ASN A 247 10.14 -12.56 7.23
CA ASN A 247 11.14 -13.62 7.43
C ASN A 247 10.55 -14.94 7.94
N SER A 248 9.23 -15.15 7.82
CA SER A 248 8.56 -16.36 8.29
C SER A 248 8.89 -17.59 7.42
N ALA A 249 7.95 -18.03 6.59
CA ALA A 249 8.14 -19.14 5.67
C ALA A 249 7.93 -18.68 4.23
N TYR A 250 8.83 -19.09 3.35
CA TYR A 250 8.70 -18.78 1.93
C TYR A 250 7.49 -19.51 1.32
N TYR A 251 6.59 -18.71 0.73
CA TYR A 251 5.47 -19.17 -0.08
C TYR A 251 5.79 -18.96 -1.56
N ASP A 252 5.79 -20.03 -2.35
CA ASP A 252 5.92 -19.94 -3.80
C ASP A 252 4.55 -19.68 -4.44
N PRO A 253 4.27 -18.48 -4.99
CA PRO A 253 2.97 -18.17 -5.59
C PRO A 253 2.69 -18.94 -6.89
N LYS A 254 3.72 -19.49 -7.54
CA LYS A 254 3.58 -20.22 -8.81
C LYS A 254 2.99 -21.61 -8.58
N THR A 255 3.59 -22.37 -7.69
CA THR A 255 3.15 -23.72 -7.33
C THR A 255 2.14 -23.73 -6.18
N ARG A 256 1.92 -22.57 -5.53
CA ARG A 256 1.05 -22.40 -4.35
C ARG A 256 1.48 -23.28 -3.17
N SER A 257 2.79 -23.54 -3.07
CA SER A 257 3.39 -24.38 -2.04
C SER A 257 4.13 -23.56 -0.98
N MET A 258 3.95 -23.91 0.28
CA MET A 258 4.76 -23.38 1.39
C MET A 258 5.57 -24.52 2.02
N ARG A 259 6.91 -24.36 2.04
CA ARG A 259 7.83 -25.42 2.47
C ARG A 259 8.07 -25.44 3.97
N GLY A 260 8.37 -24.27 4.53
CA GLY A 260 8.68 -24.10 5.95
C GLY A 260 7.43 -23.97 6.83
N ASN A 261 7.61 -24.10 8.15
CA ASN A 261 6.57 -23.77 9.11
C ASN A 261 6.51 -22.24 9.29
N PRO A 262 5.38 -21.58 9.00
CA PRO A 262 5.24 -20.14 9.24
C PRO A 262 5.32 -19.77 10.74
N PHE A 263 5.13 -20.73 11.64
CA PHE A 263 5.20 -20.56 13.10
C PHE A 263 6.49 -21.11 13.71
N ALA A 264 7.56 -21.33 12.92
CA ALA A 264 8.84 -21.78 13.46
C ALA A 264 9.35 -20.80 14.54
N GLY A 265 9.58 -21.32 15.76
CA GLY A 265 10.07 -20.52 16.90
C GLY A 265 9.01 -19.73 17.67
N LYS A 266 7.72 -19.85 17.31
CA LYS A 266 6.61 -19.30 18.10
C LYS A 266 5.84 -20.43 18.79
N GLU A 267 5.51 -20.26 20.07
CA GLU A 267 4.60 -21.16 20.78
C GLU A 267 3.15 -20.83 20.39
N GLY A 268 2.38 -21.81 19.92
CA GLY A 268 0.99 -21.61 19.48
C GLY A 268 0.82 -21.41 17.98
N GLY A 269 1.21 -22.40 17.17
CA GLY A 269 0.88 -22.43 15.74
C GLY A 269 -0.57 -22.85 15.48
N ASP A 270 -1.11 -22.46 14.33
CA ASP A 270 -2.45 -22.90 13.91
C ASP A 270 -2.52 -24.44 13.85
N PRO A 271 -3.40 -25.10 14.62
CA PRO A 271 -3.52 -26.55 14.61
C PRO A 271 -4.00 -27.10 13.27
N ASN A 272 -4.65 -26.24 12.48
CA ASN A 272 -5.22 -26.57 11.18
C ASN A 272 -4.19 -26.52 10.04
N TYR A 273 -3.02 -25.91 10.26
CA TYR A 273 -1.99 -25.81 9.24
C TYR A 273 -0.77 -26.64 9.60
N VAL A 274 -0.56 -27.68 8.80
CA VAL A 274 0.62 -28.53 8.87
C VAL A 274 1.50 -28.22 7.66
N THR A 275 2.81 -28.19 7.86
CA THR A 275 3.74 -27.86 6.76
C THR A 275 3.66 -28.88 5.63
N GLU A 276 3.88 -28.45 4.38
CA GLU A 276 3.86 -29.38 3.25
C GLU A 276 5.04 -30.35 3.29
N ASN A 277 6.20 -29.94 3.83
CA ASN A 277 7.33 -30.85 4.02
C ASN A 277 6.96 -31.97 5.00
N PHE A 278 6.27 -31.63 6.10
CA PHE A 278 5.75 -32.64 7.02
C PHE A 278 4.70 -33.53 6.35
N MET A 279 3.70 -32.95 5.69
CA MET A 279 2.65 -33.72 5.00
C MET A 279 3.21 -34.68 3.94
N ARG A 280 4.32 -34.33 3.29
CA ARG A 280 5.01 -35.19 2.30
C ARG A 280 5.70 -36.40 2.91
N THR A 281 6.22 -36.27 4.13
CA THR A 281 6.90 -37.36 4.83
C THR A 281 5.94 -38.23 5.63
N THR A 282 4.78 -37.70 6.02
CA THR A 282 3.76 -38.44 6.75
C THR A 282 2.89 -39.30 5.84
N GLY A 283 2.63 -40.54 6.24
CA GLY A 283 1.71 -41.46 5.56
C GLY A 283 2.41 -42.68 4.95
N ALA A 284 1.95 -43.10 3.77
CA ALA A 284 2.50 -44.24 3.03
C ALA A 284 3.93 -44.08 2.43
N PRO A 285 4.45 -42.89 2.06
CA PRO A 285 5.75 -42.80 1.40
C PRO A 285 6.94 -43.40 2.18
N PRO A 286 7.11 -43.22 3.50
CA PRO A 286 8.20 -43.88 4.23
C PRO A 286 8.11 -45.41 4.17
N PHE A 287 6.91 -45.98 4.29
CA PHE A 287 6.70 -47.43 4.20
C PHE A 287 7.09 -47.99 2.81
N LEU A 288 6.78 -47.24 1.74
CA LEU A 288 7.20 -47.61 0.39
C LEU A 288 8.72 -47.45 0.18
N LEU A 289 9.33 -46.44 0.80
CA LEU A 289 10.79 -46.30 0.77
C LEU A 289 11.47 -47.45 1.50
N ASP A 290 10.94 -47.86 2.66
CA ASP A 290 11.45 -48.99 3.43
C ASP A 290 11.32 -50.30 2.65
N SER A 291 10.20 -50.51 1.94
CA SER A 291 10.02 -51.70 1.09
C SER A 291 10.93 -51.69 -0.14
N LEU A 292 11.14 -50.52 -0.76
CA LEU A 292 12.10 -50.38 -1.87
C LEU A 292 13.53 -50.64 -1.40
N VAL A 293 13.92 -50.09 -0.26
CA VAL A 293 15.22 -50.35 0.37
C VAL A 293 15.35 -51.85 0.64
N TYR A 294 14.35 -52.47 1.28
CA TYR A 294 14.35 -53.91 1.54
C TYR A 294 14.51 -54.74 0.26
N SER A 295 13.83 -54.37 -0.83
CA SER A 295 13.94 -55.04 -2.14
C SER A 295 15.26 -54.80 -2.90
N LEU A 296 16.06 -53.82 -2.48
CA LEU A 296 17.40 -53.59 -3.02
C LEU A 296 18.48 -54.35 -2.25
N TYR A 297 18.18 -54.76 -1.01
CA TYR A 297 19.10 -55.52 -0.14
C TYR A 297 18.85 -57.04 -0.17
N PHE A 298 17.70 -57.50 -0.68
CA PHE A 298 17.35 -58.91 -0.91
C PHE A 298 16.95 -59.14 -2.36
#